data_AF-A0A554WMQ3-F1
#
_entry.id   AF-A0A554WMQ3-F1
#
_cell.length_a   1.000
_cell.length_b   1.000
_cell.length_c   1.000
_cell.angle_alpha   90.00
_cell.angle_beta   90.00
_cell.angle_gamma   90.00
#
_symmetry.space_group_name_H-M   'P 1'
#
loop_
_entity.id
_entity.type
_entity.pdbx_description
1 polymer ?
#
loop_
_entity_poly.entity_id
_entity_poly.type
_entity_poly.pdbx_seq_one_letter_code
_entity_poly.pdbx_strand_id
1 'polypeptide(L)'
;MTLRHAPGPRAVRRWRALRAAALAAAWLGAVGSAHADAALALDKGCFSCHGEPPRGKAPTLAALAQRYAGLSAAELASKAEKLCEHRLLGGIAAHEKLTPEESLRLVRWIAAGAR
;
A
#
# COMPACT_ATOMS: atom_id res chain seq x y z
N MET A 1 -29.08 44.19 -10.75
CA MET A 1 -29.75 42.91 -10.40
C MET A 1 -29.28 41.84 -11.38
N THR A 2 -28.44 40.88 -10.96
CA THR A 2 -27.99 39.75 -11.80
C THR A 2 -28.74 38.48 -11.40
N LEU A 3 -29.59 37.99 -12.31
CA LEU A 3 -30.36 36.75 -12.12
C LEU A 3 -29.43 35.54 -12.31
N ARG A 4 -29.06 34.86 -11.22
CA ARG A 4 -28.37 33.56 -11.28
C ARG A 4 -29.33 32.52 -11.85
N HIS A 5 -29.03 32.00 -13.04
CA HIS A 5 -29.70 30.84 -13.58
C HIS A 5 -29.33 29.59 -12.76
N ALA A 6 -30.31 29.00 -12.10
CA ALA A 6 -30.13 27.71 -11.43
C ALA A 6 -30.02 26.59 -12.47
N PRO A 7 -29.05 25.66 -12.35
CA PRO A 7 -28.88 24.57 -13.30
C PRO A 7 -30.07 23.61 -13.27
N GLY A 8 -30.62 23.30 -14.45
CA GLY A 8 -31.79 22.42 -14.59
C GLY A 8 -31.56 20.98 -14.11
N PRO A 9 -32.63 20.22 -13.78
CA PRO A 9 -32.57 18.92 -13.11
C PRO A 9 -31.76 17.85 -13.88
N ARG A 10 -31.68 17.96 -15.21
CA ARG A 10 -30.84 17.10 -16.08
C ARG A 10 -29.34 17.34 -15.88
N ALA A 11 -28.94 18.59 -15.65
CA ALA A 11 -27.54 18.92 -15.33
C ALA A 11 -27.18 18.37 -13.95
N VAL A 12 -28.04 18.56 -12.94
CA VAL A 12 -27.82 18.02 -11.59
C VAL A 12 -27.67 16.48 -11.59
N ARG A 13 -28.47 15.77 -12.40
CA ARG A 13 -28.40 14.30 -12.54
C ARG A 13 -27.15 13.81 -13.27
N ARG A 14 -26.68 14.54 -14.29
CA ARG A 14 -25.41 14.25 -15.00
C ARG A 14 -24.19 14.46 -14.10
N TRP A 15 -24.17 15.51 -13.29
CA TRP A 15 -23.07 15.79 -12.36
C TRP A 15 -22.99 14.74 -11.23
N ARG A 16 -24.13 14.26 -10.76
CA ARG A 16 -24.19 13.13 -9.81
C ARG A 16 -23.66 11.83 -10.43
N ALA A 17 -24.02 11.53 -11.68
CA ALA A 17 -23.53 10.36 -12.39
C ALA A 17 -22.00 10.41 -12.65
N LEU A 18 -21.48 11.57 -13.04
CA LEU A 18 -20.04 11.78 -13.26
C LEU A 18 -19.23 11.65 -11.95
N ARG A 19 -19.76 12.19 -10.84
CA ARG A 19 -19.16 12.02 -9.50
C ARG A 19 -19.17 10.56 -9.05
N ALA A 20 -20.26 9.85 -9.27
CA ALA A 20 -20.35 8.42 -8.93
C ALA A 20 -19.35 7.58 -9.76
N ALA A 21 -19.22 7.87 -11.06
CA ALA A 21 -18.24 7.21 -11.93
C ALA A 21 -16.78 7.51 -11.52
N ALA A 22 -16.47 8.75 -11.16
CA ALA A 22 -15.13 9.13 -10.71
C ALA A 22 -14.76 8.46 -9.37
N LEU A 23 -15.70 8.38 -8.42
CA LEU A 23 -15.49 7.65 -7.17
C LEU A 23 -15.28 6.16 -7.45
N ALA A 24 -16.13 5.52 -8.25
CA ALA A 24 -15.99 4.10 -8.58
C ALA A 24 -14.62 3.80 -9.22
N ALA A 25 -14.14 4.63 -10.16
CA ALA A 25 -12.84 4.48 -10.78
C ALA A 25 -11.67 4.60 -9.78
N ALA A 26 -11.75 5.53 -8.81
CA ALA A 26 -10.75 5.67 -7.76
C ALA A 26 -10.72 4.44 -6.81
N TRP A 27 -11.90 3.90 -6.47
CA TRP A 27 -12.02 2.68 -5.66
C TRP A 27 -11.43 1.45 -6.38
N LEU A 28 -11.75 1.28 -7.67
CA LEU A 28 -11.21 0.19 -8.50
C LEU A 28 -9.68 0.27 -8.63
N GLY A 29 -9.12 1.48 -8.79
CA GLY A 29 -7.68 1.70 -8.84
C GLY A 29 -6.96 1.31 -7.54
N ALA A 30 -7.52 1.66 -6.38
CA ALA A 30 -6.93 1.35 -5.07
C ALA A 30 -6.95 -0.15 -4.73
N VAL A 31 -8.02 -0.87 -5.12
CA VAL A 31 -8.11 -2.32 -4.91
C VAL A 31 -7.12 -3.07 -5.81
N GLY A 32 -6.98 -2.64 -7.07
CA GLY A 32 -6.03 -3.23 -8.02
C GLY A 32 -4.58 -3.13 -7.57
N SER A 33 -4.16 -1.98 -7.02
CA SER A 33 -2.80 -1.80 -6.49
C SER A 33 -2.53 -2.70 -5.29
N ALA A 34 -3.47 -2.78 -4.34
CA ALA A 34 -3.31 -3.61 -3.14
C ALA A 34 -3.18 -5.11 -3.47
N HIS A 35 -3.88 -5.59 -4.50
CA HIS A 35 -3.76 -6.98 -4.96
C HIS A 35 -2.39 -7.26 -5.58
N ALA A 36 -1.86 -6.34 -6.39
CA ALA A 36 -0.54 -6.47 -7.00
C ALA A 36 0.58 -6.44 -5.95
N ASP A 37 0.41 -5.65 -4.88
CA ASP A 37 1.38 -5.59 -3.78
C ASP A 37 1.37 -6.88 -2.93
N ALA A 38 0.19 -7.45 -2.68
CA ALA A 38 0.06 -8.75 -2.02
C ALA A 38 0.69 -9.89 -2.85
N ALA A 39 0.51 -9.86 -4.17
CA ALA A 39 1.16 -10.81 -5.09
C ALA A 39 2.69 -10.67 -5.06
N LEU A 40 3.21 -9.44 -5.06
CA LEU A 40 4.65 -9.19 -4.89
C LEU A 40 5.17 -9.73 -3.55
N ALA A 41 4.44 -9.51 -2.45
CA ALA A 41 4.82 -10.02 -1.14
C ALA A 41 4.84 -11.56 -1.07
N LEU A 42 3.93 -12.23 -1.79
CA LEU A 42 3.93 -13.68 -1.96
C LEU A 42 5.15 -14.14 -2.76
N ASP A 43 5.40 -13.52 -3.92
CA ASP A 43 6.54 -13.85 -4.79
C ASP A 43 7.89 -13.70 -4.08
N LYS A 44 8.06 -12.62 -3.31
CA LYS A 44 9.28 -12.36 -2.53
C LYS A 44 9.34 -13.16 -1.23
N GLY A 45 8.33 -13.96 -0.93
CA GLY A 45 8.32 -14.88 0.19
C GLY A 45 8.11 -14.23 1.56
N CYS A 46 7.57 -13.01 1.64
CA CYS A 46 7.36 -12.27 2.89
C CYS A 46 6.58 -13.09 3.93
N PHE A 47 5.57 -13.84 3.47
CA PHE A 47 4.70 -14.68 4.31
C PHE A 47 5.42 -15.89 4.93
N SER A 48 6.61 -16.26 4.46
CA SER A 48 7.41 -17.35 5.03
C SER A 48 7.90 -17.03 6.44
N CYS A 49 7.99 -15.74 6.78
CA CYS A 49 8.39 -15.26 8.10
C CYS A 49 7.31 -14.41 8.78
N HIS A 50 6.60 -13.58 8.01
CA HIS A 50 5.65 -12.58 8.51
C HIS A 50 4.17 -13.01 8.43
N GLY A 51 3.91 -14.31 8.25
CA GLY A 51 2.56 -14.88 8.26
C GLY A 51 1.91 -14.92 9.65
N GLU A 52 0.77 -15.60 9.74
CA GLU A 52 0.05 -15.87 10.99
C GLU A 52 -0.13 -17.39 11.14
N PRO A 53 0.55 -18.06 12.10
CA PRO A 53 1.52 -17.48 13.05
C PRO A 53 2.86 -17.11 12.38
N PRO A 54 3.62 -16.15 12.94
CA PRO A 54 4.91 -15.75 12.38
C PRO A 54 6.00 -16.78 12.68
N ARG A 55 7.05 -16.80 11.85
CA ARG A 55 8.21 -17.67 12.06
C ARG A 55 9.14 -17.08 13.12
N GLY A 56 9.36 -17.82 14.19
CA GLY A 56 10.32 -17.44 15.23
C GLY A 56 9.96 -16.11 15.90
N LYS A 57 10.86 -15.12 15.84
CA LYS A 57 10.66 -13.79 16.46
C LYS A 57 10.24 -12.72 15.45
N ALA A 58 9.92 -13.08 14.22
CA ALA A 58 9.44 -12.13 13.23
C ALA A 58 8.09 -11.54 13.66
N PRO A 59 7.84 -10.22 13.46
CA PRO A 59 6.49 -9.68 13.61
C PRO A 59 5.59 -10.18 12.49
N THR A 60 4.29 -10.26 12.71
CA THR A 60 3.32 -10.51 11.62
C THR A 60 3.23 -9.30 10.68
N LEU A 61 2.71 -9.47 9.47
CA LEU A 61 2.41 -8.35 8.57
C LEU A 61 1.48 -7.32 9.22
N ALA A 62 0.45 -7.78 9.93
CA ALA A 62 -0.46 -6.90 10.66
C ALA A 62 0.27 -6.08 11.75
N ALA A 63 1.19 -6.70 12.49
CA ALA A 63 2.00 -6.00 13.48
C ALA A 63 2.97 -4.99 12.85
N LEU A 64 3.53 -5.31 11.68
CA LEU A 64 4.34 -4.35 10.91
C LEU A 64 3.49 -3.19 10.41
N ALA A 65 2.29 -3.44 9.90
CA ALA A 65 1.38 -2.41 9.43
C ALA A 65 1.05 -1.41 10.53
N GLN A 66 0.74 -1.88 11.74
CA GLN A 66 0.53 -1.02 12.90
C GLN A 66 1.76 -0.18 13.25
N ARG A 67 2.96 -0.78 13.18
CA ARG A 67 4.22 -0.06 13.46
C ARG A 67 4.56 0.99 12.40
N TYR A 68 4.12 0.78 11.16
CA TYR A 68 4.46 1.65 10.03
C TYR A 68 3.36 2.68 9.74
N ALA A 69 2.19 2.53 10.37
CA ALA A 69 1.10 3.48 10.29
C ALA A 69 1.55 4.87 10.72
N GLY A 70 1.29 5.88 9.89
CA GLY A 70 1.60 7.28 10.18
C GLY A 70 3.07 7.69 10.02
N LEU A 71 3.96 6.77 9.62
CA LEU A 71 5.34 7.14 9.30
C LEU A 71 5.40 8.04 8.07
N SER A 72 6.34 8.99 8.10
CA SER A 72 6.61 9.86 6.96
C SER A 72 7.19 9.09 5.78
N ALA A 73 7.09 9.66 4.58
CA ALA A 73 7.68 9.06 3.38
C ALA A 73 9.20 8.83 3.51
N ALA A 74 9.91 9.72 4.22
CA ALA A 74 11.34 9.59 4.48
C ALA A 74 11.65 8.43 5.44
N GLU A 75 10.85 8.23 6.49
CA GLU A 75 11.00 7.10 7.40
C GLU A 75 10.72 5.76 6.71
N LEU A 76 9.71 5.72 5.83
CA LEU A 76 9.43 4.53 5.00
C LEU A 76 10.57 4.23 4.03
N ALA A 77 11.16 5.25 3.39
CA ALA A 77 12.32 5.10 2.54
C ALA A 77 13.53 4.55 3.31
N SER A 78 13.84 5.10 4.48
CA SER A 78 14.92 4.60 5.34
C SER A 78 14.71 3.14 5.76
N LYS A 79 13.48 2.72 6.02
CA LYS A 79 13.17 1.30 6.30
C LYS A 79 13.39 0.41 5.08
N ALA A 80 12.98 0.87 3.90
CA ALA A 80 13.18 0.14 2.65
C ALA A 80 14.66 -0.05 2.32
N GLU A 81 15.48 0.98 2.53
CA GLU A 81 16.94 0.90 2.35
C GLU A 81 17.57 -0.14 3.29
N LYS A 82 17.18 -0.13 4.56
CA LYS A 82 17.67 -1.09 5.56
C LYS A 82 17.29 -2.54 5.26
N LEU A 83 16.18 -2.77 4.56
CA LEU A 83 15.77 -4.09 4.09
C LEU A 83 16.71 -4.64 3.02
N CYS A 84 17.24 -3.77 2.16
CA CYS A 84 18.22 -4.13 1.13
C CYS A 84 19.66 -4.21 1.67
N GLU A 85 19.93 -3.67 2.87
CA GLU A 85 21.25 -3.71 3.49
C GLU A 85 21.55 -5.11 4.07
N HIS A 86 22.13 -5.98 3.24
CA HIS A 86 22.39 -7.41 3.50
C HIS A 86 23.00 -7.74 4.87
N ARG A 87 23.79 -6.83 5.46
CA ARG A 87 24.48 -7.05 6.74
C ARG A 87 23.56 -6.94 7.96
N LEU A 88 22.46 -6.18 7.87
CA LEU A 88 21.58 -5.91 9.01
C LEU A 88 20.62 -7.06 9.35
N LEU A 89 20.41 -7.98 8.41
CA LEU A 89 19.39 -9.03 8.51
C LEU A 89 19.97 -10.45 8.66
N GLY A 90 21.29 -10.58 8.73
CA GLY A 90 21.94 -11.87 8.95
C GLY A 90 21.73 -12.89 7.81
N GLY A 91 21.57 -12.43 6.57
CA GLY A 91 21.51 -13.31 5.39
C GLY A 91 20.13 -13.92 5.10
N ILE A 92 19.03 -13.21 5.38
CA ILE A 92 17.69 -13.66 5.02
C ILE A 92 17.50 -13.51 3.50
N ALA A 93 17.63 -14.63 2.77
CA ALA A 93 17.58 -14.68 1.30
C ALA A 93 16.35 -14.00 0.67
N ALA A 94 15.21 -13.96 1.36
CA ALA A 94 14.01 -13.26 0.87
C ALA A 94 14.25 -11.74 0.75
N HIS A 95 14.98 -11.14 1.69
CA HIS A 95 15.29 -9.70 1.68
C HIS A 95 16.40 -9.37 0.68
N GLU A 96 17.35 -10.28 0.48
CA GLU A 96 18.46 -10.09 -0.47
C GLU A 96 18.01 -10.03 -1.94
N LYS A 97 16.84 -10.61 -2.24
CA LYS A 97 16.24 -10.62 -3.58
C LYS A 97 15.38 -9.39 -3.88
N LEU A 98 15.20 -8.48 -2.91
CA LEU A 98 14.43 -7.27 -3.11
C LEU A 98 15.27 -6.22 -3.81
N THR A 99 14.75 -5.66 -4.90
CA THR A 99 15.30 -4.39 -5.41
C THR A 99 14.90 -3.24 -4.48
N PRO A 100 15.61 -2.10 -4.52
CA PRO A 100 15.23 -0.91 -3.75
C PRO A 100 13.78 -0.47 -3.99
N GLU A 101 13.31 -0.58 -5.24
CA GLU A 101 11.96 -0.20 -5.65
C GLU A 101 10.91 -1.15 -5.06
N GLU A 102 11.16 -2.46 -5.13
CA GLU A 102 10.28 -3.48 -4.55
C GLU A 102 10.21 -3.34 -3.03
N SER A 103 11.35 -3.10 -2.38
CA SER A 103 11.42 -2.85 -0.95
C SER A 103 10.58 -1.63 -0.54
N LEU A 104 10.74 -0.50 -1.24
CA LEU A 104 9.95 0.71 -0.97
C LEU A 104 8.45 0.48 -1.17
N ARG A 105 8.10 -0.24 -2.25
CA ARG A 105 6.72 -0.59 -2.57
C ARG A 105 6.08 -1.44 -1.46
N LEU A 106 6.78 -2.48 -1.00
CA LEU A 106 6.32 -3.35 0.09
C LEU A 106 6.19 -2.59 1.42
N VAL A 107 7.16 -1.77 1.78
CA VAL A 107 7.10 -0.97 3.02
C VAL A 107 5.94 0.01 3.02
N ARG A 108 5.66 0.66 1.87
CA ARG A 108 4.48 1.55 1.72
C ARG A 108 3.17 0.77 1.78
N TRP A 109 3.10 -0.38 1.12
CA TRP A 109 1.93 -1.26 1.19
C TRP A 109 1.65 -1.73 2.63
N ILE A 110 2.69 -2.10 3.37
CA ILE A 110 2.61 -2.42 4.79
C ILE A 110 2.06 -1.24 5.60
N ALA A 111 2.62 -0.04 5.42
CA ALA A 111 2.16 1.17 6.11
C ALA A 111 0.69 1.52 5.80
N ALA A 112 0.19 1.11 4.63
CA ALA A 112 -1.20 1.28 4.22
C ALA A 112 -2.17 0.23 4.81
N GLY A 113 -1.69 -0.72 5.62
CA GLY A 113 -2.54 -1.70 6.31
C GLY A 113 -2.49 -3.12 5.73
N ALA A 114 -1.35 -3.53 5.17
CA ALA A 114 -1.16 -4.90 4.70
C ALA A 114 -1.48 -5.95 5.78
N ARG A 115 -2.05 -7.07 5.34
CA ARG A 115 -2.41 -8.23 6.17
C ARG A 115 -2.30 -9.51 5.34
#